data_AF-B2XCK9-F1
#
_entry.id   AF-B2XCK9-F1
#
_cell.length_a   1.000
_cell.length_b   1.000
_cell.length_c   1.000
_cell.angle_alpha   90.00
_cell.angle_beta   90.00
_cell.angle_gamma   90.00
#
_symmetry.space_group_name_H-M   'P 1'
#
loop_
_entity.id
_entity.type
_entity.pdbx_description
1 polymer ?
#
loop_
_entity_poly.entity_id
_entity_poly.type
_entity_poly.pdbx_seq_one_letter_code
_entity_poly.pdbx_strand_id
1 'polypeptide(L)'
;MERSRSKRKRADSRTASEIEFSLPREVSKELNISLVEKYVNEYIVARGVVCDVNIHYDNPDNPHVHIQYLTRKLERLENGEVVLGKTKNRELESTKFLYFLRDRCEIEINKVYEEAGLPYRVTAKSFETLGIDQIPKLHIGPAHHMPATELEAKNKEIIAENAKKIYESPEIVFGRISYTKPVFTKEDIAIALSDALMVHLVSKGSDIAKEQEAIRAFGKGLVNEQAGDGNTEQNIVNDAVGTAAGGGAENTDSSQVKETTNNPAIEHLNKEYGEEFLRLYNQLLVSDKIELMDQKDLMGRTLYSLKSRVNLERRYVSA
;
A
#
# COMPACT_ATOMS: atom_id res chain seq x y z
N MET A 1 -23.95 6.09 -22.18
CA MET A 1 -24.13 7.39 -21.48
C MET A 1 -25.10 8.36 -22.17
N GLU A 2 -24.99 8.58 -23.47
CA GLU A 2 -25.70 9.66 -24.20
C GLU A 2 -27.23 9.59 -24.16
N ARG A 3 -27.82 8.38 -24.32
CA ARG A 3 -29.27 8.15 -24.16
C ARG A 3 -29.81 8.46 -22.76
N SER A 4 -28.96 8.43 -21.73
CA SER A 4 -29.35 8.82 -20.37
C SER A 4 -29.44 10.34 -20.24
N ARG A 5 -28.51 11.08 -20.85
CA ARG A 5 -28.49 12.55 -20.88
C ARG A 5 -29.66 13.13 -21.66
N SER A 6 -29.94 12.62 -22.87
CA SER A 6 -31.01 13.14 -23.73
C SER A 6 -32.43 13.01 -23.14
N LYS A 7 -32.64 12.09 -22.18
CA LYS A 7 -33.91 11.92 -21.47
C LYS A 7 -34.06 12.82 -20.22
N ARG A 8 -33.09 13.68 -19.89
CA ARG A 8 -33.15 14.55 -18.69
C ARG A 8 -33.36 16.00 -19.07
N LYS A 9 -34.43 16.58 -18.53
CA LYS A 9 -34.85 17.96 -18.79
C LYS A 9 -34.39 18.96 -17.72
N ARG A 10 -33.91 18.49 -16.56
CA ARG A 10 -33.43 19.35 -15.47
C ARG A 10 -31.90 19.43 -15.49
N ALA A 11 -31.37 20.64 -15.29
CA ALA A 11 -29.93 20.89 -15.25
C ALA A 11 -29.21 20.20 -14.08
N ASP A 12 -29.90 19.93 -12.97
CA ASP A 12 -29.39 19.28 -11.75
C ASP A 12 -29.50 17.74 -11.77
N SER A 13 -29.84 17.13 -12.91
CA SER A 13 -30.10 15.71 -12.98
C SER A 13 -28.82 14.87 -12.93
N ARG A 14 -28.60 14.13 -11.83
CA ARG A 14 -27.60 13.04 -11.76
C ARG A 14 -27.98 11.89 -12.71
N THR A 15 -27.20 11.69 -13.77
CA THR A 15 -27.42 10.67 -14.83
C THR A 15 -26.73 9.34 -14.55
N ALA A 16 -25.57 9.38 -13.91
CA ALA A 16 -24.76 8.25 -13.50
C ALA A 16 -24.22 8.47 -12.08
N SER A 17 -23.69 7.41 -11.50
CA SER A 17 -22.80 7.45 -10.33
C SER A 17 -21.50 6.77 -10.71
N GLU A 18 -20.44 7.15 -10.02
CA GLU A 18 -19.09 6.68 -10.27
C GLU A 18 -18.50 6.10 -9.00
N ILE A 19 -17.79 4.99 -9.14
CA ILE A 19 -16.91 4.45 -8.11
C ILE A 19 -15.53 4.25 -8.73
N GLU A 20 -14.52 4.41 -7.89
CA GLU A 20 -13.13 4.22 -8.26
C GLU A 20 -12.44 3.37 -7.19
N PHE A 21 -11.53 2.50 -7.60
CA PHE A 21 -10.61 1.84 -6.68
C PHE A 21 -9.28 1.50 -7.37
N SER A 22 -8.22 1.44 -6.56
CA SER A 22 -6.89 1.03 -6.99
C SER A 22 -6.83 -0.47 -7.26
N LEU A 23 -6.07 -0.85 -8.28
CA LEU A 23 -5.84 -2.24 -8.67
C LEU A 23 -4.50 -2.75 -8.11
N PRO A 24 -4.38 -4.06 -7.86
CA PRO A 24 -3.11 -4.69 -7.53
C PRO A 24 -2.07 -4.47 -8.62
N ARG A 25 -0.89 -3.95 -8.26
CA ARG A 25 0.23 -3.80 -9.19
C ARG A 25 1.10 -5.05 -9.28
N GLU A 26 0.97 -5.95 -8.30
CA GLU A 26 1.76 -7.17 -8.20
C GLU A 26 1.22 -8.31 -9.08
N VAL A 27 0.10 -8.08 -9.78
CA VAL A 27 -0.53 -9.06 -10.68
C VAL A 27 -0.53 -8.56 -12.12
N SER A 28 -0.74 -9.48 -13.06
CA SER A 28 -0.76 -9.12 -14.48
C SER A 28 -1.98 -8.27 -14.85
N LYS A 29 -1.88 -7.52 -15.95
CA LYS A 29 -3.00 -6.70 -16.44
C LYS A 29 -4.22 -7.54 -16.78
N GLU A 30 -4.01 -8.76 -17.27
CA GLU A 30 -5.06 -9.72 -17.63
C GLU A 30 -5.83 -10.20 -16.40
N LEU A 31 -5.15 -10.44 -15.28
CA LEU A 31 -5.78 -10.76 -14.01
C LEU A 31 -6.59 -9.57 -13.47
N ASN A 32 -6.04 -8.35 -13.58
CA ASN A 32 -6.77 -7.14 -13.21
C ASN A 32 -8.02 -6.89 -14.07
N ILE A 33 -7.95 -7.13 -15.38
CA ILE A 33 -9.11 -7.05 -16.27
C ILE A 33 -10.17 -8.06 -15.82
N SER A 34 -9.76 -9.31 -15.61
CA SER A 34 -10.66 -10.39 -15.16
C SER A 34 -11.31 -10.09 -13.81
N LEU A 35 -10.54 -9.56 -12.86
CA LEU A 35 -11.02 -9.08 -11.56
C LEU A 35 -12.11 -8.03 -11.73
N VAL A 36 -11.84 -6.98 -12.51
CA VAL A 36 -12.77 -5.87 -12.73
C VAL A 36 -14.03 -6.35 -13.45
N GLU A 37 -13.90 -7.17 -14.48
CA GLU A 37 -15.04 -7.73 -15.22
C GLU A 37 -15.94 -8.53 -14.29
N LYS A 38 -15.37 -9.44 -13.49
CA LYS A 38 -16.14 -10.24 -12.53
C LYS A 38 -16.83 -9.36 -11.50
N TYR A 39 -16.08 -8.44 -10.89
CA TYR A 39 -16.58 -7.52 -9.87
C TYR A 39 -17.77 -6.67 -10.39
N VAL A 40 -17.63 -6.08 -11.58
CA VAL A 40 -18.68 -5.26 -12.19
C VAL A 40 -19.90 -6.10 -12.56
N ASN A 41 -19.70 -7.29 -13.13
CA ASN A 41 -20.79 -8.17 -13.51
C ASN A 41 -21.61 -8.63 -12.29
N GLU A 42 -20.95 -9.16 -11.26
CA GLU A 42 -21.61 -9.73 -10.09
C GLU A 42 -22.25 -8.66 -9.19
N TYR A 43 -21.57 -7.54 -8.98
CA TYR A 43 -21.96 -6.59 -7.94
C TYR A 43 -22.67 -5.35 -8.48
N ILE A 44 -22.64 -5.09 -9.79
CA ILE A 44 -23.26 -3.89 -10.37
C ILE A 44 -24.22 -4.27 -11.49
N VAL A 45 -23.76 -4.90 -12.56
CA VAL A 45 -24.58 -5.24 -13.74
C VAL A 45 -25.72 -6.19 -13.37
N ALA A 46 -25.49 -7.17 -12.48
CA ALA A 46 -26.52 -8.07 -11.97
C ALA A 46 -27.71 -7.35 -11.31
N ARG A 47 -27.56 -6.08 -10.92
CA ARG A 47 -28.64 -5.24 -10.38
C ARG A 47 -29.50 -4.59 -11.48
N GLY A 48 -29.26 -4.96 -12.74
CA GLY A 48 -29.99 -4.51 -13.91
C GLY A 48 -29.59 -3.12 -14.39
N VAL A 49 -28.35 -2.67 -14.15
CA VAL A 49 -27.85 -1.38 -14.63
C VAL A 49 -26.76 -1.54 -15.67
N VAL A 50 -26.64 -0.53 -16.53
CA VAL A 50 -25.52 -0.42 -17.49
C VAL A 50 -24.35 0.27 -16.79
N CYS A 51 -23.15 -0.25 -17.03
CA CYS A 51 -21.90 0.29 -16.53
C CYS A 51 -20.95 0.58 -17.70
N ASP A 52 -20.14 1.62 -17.53
CA ASP A 52 -18.98 1.96 -18.33
C ASP A 52 -17.75 1.78 -17.43
N VAL A 53 -16.70 1.15 -17.94
CA VAL A 53 -15.55 0.71 -17.15
C VAL A 53 -14.27 1.10 -17.86
N ASN A 54 -13.42 1.84 -17.17
CA ASN A 54 -12.15 2.33 -17.72
C ASN A 54 -11.03 2.00 -16.75
N ILE A 55 -10.06 1.19 -17.18
CA ILE A 55 -8.88 0.86 -16.40
C ILE A 55 -7.72 1.73 -16.86
N HIS A 56 -7.06 2.39 -15.92
CA HIS A 56 -5.92 3.27 -16.14
C HIS A 56 -4.63 2.61 -15.64
N TYR A 57 -3.61 2.65 -16.49
CA TYR A 57 -2.23 2.22 -16.22
C TYR A 57 -1.22 3.32 -16.62
N ASP A 58 -1.69 4.56 -16.68
CA ASP A 58 -0.89 5.75 -17.00
C ASP A 58 0.15 6.06 -15.90
N ASN A 59 -0.18 5.75 -14.65
CA ASN A 59 0.77 5.72 -13.53
C ASN A 59 1.05 4.25 -13.10
N PRO A 60 2.28 3.72 -13.33
CA PRO A 60 2.65 2.36 -12.91
C PRO A 60 2.50 2.10 -11.41
N ASP A 61 2.62 3.13 -10.57
CA ASP A 61 2.49 3.01 -9.11
C ASP A 61 1.05 3.13 -8.61
N ASN A 62 0.12 3.54 -9.47
CA ASN A 62 -1.29 3.67 -9.12
C ASN A 62 -2.20 3.22 -10.27
N PRO A 63 -2.15 1.93 -10.66
CA PRO A 63 -3.18 1.38 -11.54
C PRO A 63 -4.54 1.47 -10.83
N HIS A 64 -5.56 1.94 -11.53
CA HIS A 64 -6.89 2.16 -10.94
C HIS A 64 -7.99 1.96 -11.99
N VAL A 65 -9.22 1.79 -11.53
CA VAL A 65 -10.39 1.64 -12.40
C VAL A 65 -11.45 2.67 -12.06
N HIS A 66 -11.99 3.31 -13.09
CA HIS A 66 -13.22 4.10 -13.02
C HIS A 66 -14.39 3.25 -13.49
N ILE A 67 -15.45 3.18 -12.68
CA ILE A 67 -16.68 2.47 -13.03
C ILE A 67 -17.84 3.44 -12.91
N GLN A 68 -18.37 3.85 -14.05
CA GLN A 68 -19.53 4.73 -14.13
C GLN A 68 -20.78 3.92 -14.46
N TYR A 69 -21.76 3.90 -13.55
CA TYR A 69 -23.00 3.14 -13.73
C TYR A 69 -24.24 4.03 -13.67
N LEU A 70 -25.29 3.61 -14.37
CA LEU A 70 -26.54 4.36 -14.41
C LEU A 70 -27.27 4.28 -13.06
N THR A 71 -27.91 5.39 -12.67
CA THR A 71 -28.72 5.49 -11.43
C THR A 71 -30.09 4.82 -11.55
N ARG A 72 -30.37 4.15 -12.66
CA ARG A 72 -31.68 3.59 -13.02
C ARG A 72 -31.48 2.25 -13.69
N LYS A 73 -32.31 1.29 -13.29
CA LYS A 73 -32.34 -0.05 -13.87
C LYS A 73 -32.86 -0.02 -15.30
N LEU A 74 -32.48 -1.03 -16.07
CA LEU A 74 -33.14 -1.36 -17.31
C LEU A 74 -34.47 -2.06 -16.99
N GLU A 75 -35.51 -1.65 -17.71
CA GLU A 75 -36.83 -2.27 -17.69
C GLU A 75 -37.15 -2.75 -19.10
N ARG A 76 -37.77 -3.92 -19.22
CA ARG A 76 -38.27 -4.42 -20.50
C ARG A 76 -39.78 -4.16 -20.56
N LEU A 77 -40.20 -3.44 -21.59
CA LEU A 77 -41.61 -3.18 -21.86
C LEU A 77 -42.28 -4.41 -22.49
N GLU A 78 -43.61 -4.44 -22.49
CA GLU A 78 -44.40 -5.54 -23.08
C GLU A 78 -44.11 -5.75 -24.58
N ASN A 79 -43.79 -4.67 -25.30
CA ASN A 79 -43.39 -4.70 -26.70
C ASN A 79 -41.95 -5.22 -26.92
N GLY A 80 -41.25 -5.65 -25.86
CA GLY A 80 -39.88 -6.15 -25.90
C GLY A 80 -38.79 -5.08 -25.83
N GLU A 81 -39.12 -3.78 -25.90
CA GLU A 81 -38.16 -2.68 -25.85
C GLU A 81 -37.49 -2.58 -24.47
N VAL A 82 -36.17 -2.36 -24.45
CA VAL A 82 -35.41 -2.12 -23.22
C VAL A 82 -35.26 -0.62 -22.99
N VAL A 83 -35.78 -0.14 -21.87
CA VAL A 83 -35.78 1.27 -21.49
C VAL A 83 -35.13 1.48 -20.12
N LEU A 84 -34.80 2.74 -19.80
CA LEU A 84 -34.38 3.10 -18.45
C LEU A 84 -35.61 3.31 -17.57
N GLY A 85 -35.59 2.72 -16.38
CA GLY A 85 -36.69 2.80 -15.43
C GLY A 85 -37.06 4.22 -15.03
N LYS A 86 -38.35 4.40 -14.75
CA LYS A 86 -38.96 5.73 -14.45
C LYS A 86 -38.52 6.31 -13.13
N THR A 87 -38.09 5.50 -12.17
CA THR A 87 -37.58 5.92 -10.86
C THR A 87 -36.08 5.63 -10.71
N LYS A 88 -35.40 6.46 -9.91
CA LYS A 88 -33.99 6.21 -9.56
C LYS A 88 -33.91 5.04 -8.59
N ASN A 89 -32.91 4.20 -8.77
CA ASN A 89 -32.63 3.15 -7.81
C ASN A 89 -31.88 3.74 -6.61
N ARG A 90 -32.59 3.94 -5.49
CA ARG A 90 -32.01 4.50 -4.26
C ARG A 90 -31.07 3.55 -3.54
N GLU A 91 -31.21 2.24 -3.76
CA GLU A 91 -30.27 1.26 -3.22
C GLU A 91 -28.84 1.54 -3.71
N LEU A 92 -28.68 1.79 -5.01
CA LEU A 92 -27.38 2.07 -5.64
C LEU A 92 -26.77 3.41 -5.18
N GLU A 93 -27.59 4.31 -4.65
CA GLU A 93 -27.15 5.60 -4.10
C GLU A 93 -26.95 5.54 -2.57
N SER A 94 -27.14 4.38 -1.94
CA SER A 94 -27.08 4.25 -0.48
C SER A 94 -25.66 4.02 0.03
N THR A 95 -25.38 4.57 1.22
CA THR A 95 -24.14 4.30 1.96
C THR A 95 -23.95 2.80 2.25
N LYS A 96 -25.05 2.07 2.48
CA LYS A 96 -25.02 0.61 2.68
C LYS A 96 -24.48 -0.11 1.44
N PHE A 97 -24.90 0.31 0.25
CA PHE A 97 -24.39 -0.27 -1.00
C PHE A 97 -22.92 0.08 -1.24
N LEU A 98 -22.49 1.30 -0.90
CA LEU A 98 -21.07 1.67 -0.95
C LEU A 98 -20.22 0.76 -0.04
N TYR A 99 -20.62 0.54 1.21
CA TYR A 99 -19.89 -0.35 2.11
C TYR A 99 -19.92 -1.81 1.64
N PHE A 100 -21.04 -2.26 1.06
CA PHE A 100 -21.11 -3.57 0.42
C PHE A 100 -20.08 -3.69 -0.72
N LEU A 101 -19.96 -2.69 -1.59
CA LEU A 101 -18.97 -2.69 -2.67
C LEU A 101 -17.53 -2.71 -2.13
N ARG A 102 -17.24 -1.95 -1.06
CA ARG A 102 -15.92 -1.97 -0.40
C ARG A 102 -15.56 -3.35 0.13
N ASP A 103 -16.50 -4.02 0.81
CA ASP A 103 -16.34 -5.40 1.30
C ASP A 103 -16.07 -6.39 0.15
N ARG A 104 -16.82 -6.28 -0.95
CA ARG A 104 -16.58 -7.14 -2.13
C ARG A 104 -15.25 -6.86 -2.81
N CYS A 105 -14.81 -5.61 -2.86
CA CYS A 105 -13.53 -5.24 -3.44
C CYS A 105 -12.38 -5.88 -2.65
N GLU A 106 -12.43 -5.83 -1.32
CA GLU A 106 -11.49 -6.55 -0.45
C GLU A 106 -11.46 -8.05 -0.76
N ILE A 107 -12.62 -8.70 -0.80
CA ILE A 107 -12.74 -10.14 -1.03
C ILE A 107 -12.16 -10.54 -2.39
N GLU A 108 -12.54 -9.84 -3.47
CA GLU A 108 -12.11 -10.21 -4.82
C GLU A 108 -10.62 -9.96 -5.05
N ILE A 109 -10.07 -8.84 -4.56
CA ILE A 109 -8.62 -8.59 -4.64
C ILE A 109 -7.85 -9.66 -3.86
N ASN A 110 -8.28 -9.97 -2.64
CA ASN A 110 -7.63 -11.00 -1.83
C ASN A 110 -7.68 -12.37 -2.49
N LYS A 111 -8.80 -12.71 -3.14
CA LYS A 111 -8.93 -13.95 -3.91
C LYS A 111 -7.92 -14.01 -5.06
N VAL A 112 -7.75 -12.92 -5.80
CA VAL A 112 -6.75 -12.84 -6.88
C VAL A 112 -5.33 -13.04 -6.35
N TYR A 113 -4.97 -12.42 -5.23
CA TYR A 113 -3.66 -12.64 -4.61
C TYR A 113 -3.45 -14.11 -4.23
N GLU A 114 -4.46 -14.76 -3.67
CA GLU A 114 -4.40 -16.17 -3.27
C GLU A 114 -4.28 -17.12 -4.46
N GLU A 115 -5.08 -16.92 -5.51
CA GLU A 115 -5.01 -17.71 -6.75
C GLU A 115 -3.68 -17.52 -7.47
N ALA A 116 -3.07 -16.34 -7.37
CA ALA A 116 -1.73 -16.05 -7.88
C ALA A 116 -0.59 -16.56 -6.97
N GLY A 117 -0.90 -17.15 -5.81
CA GLY A 117 0.10 -17.61 -4.83
C GLY A 117 0.90 -16.47 -4.19
N LEU A 118 0.35 -15.25 -4.17
CA LEU A 118 1.00 -14.07 -3.62
C LEU A 118 0.66 -13.89 -2.13
N PRO A 119 1.63 -13.49 -1.28
CA PRO A 119 1.44 -13.41 0.17
C PRO A 119 0.73 -12.11 0.62
N TYR A 120 0.14 -11.36 -0.31
CA TYR A 120 -0.44 -10.05 -0.06
C TYR A 120 -1.93 -10.12 0.27
N ARG A 121 -2.39 -9.18 1.09
CA ARG A 121 -3.80 -8.96 1.42
C ARG A 121 -4.09 -7.45 1.49
N VAL A 122 -5.33 -7.10 1.18
CA VAL A 122 -5.91 -5.78 1.39
C VAL A 122 -7.08 -5.88 2.37
N THR A 123 -7.48 -4.74 2.92
CA THR A 123 -8.63 -4.64 3.82
C THR A 123 -9.38 -3.33 3.61
N ALA A 124 -10.71 -3.38 3.65
CA ALA A 124 -11.59 -2.22 3.60
C ALA A 124 -11.80 -1.56 4.97
N LYS A 125 -11.32 -2.21 6.05
CA LYS A 125 -11.46 -1.79 7.45
C LYS A 125 -10.56 -0.59 7.76
N SER A 126 -11.04 0.25 8.67
CA SER A 126 -10.24 1.36 9.21
C SER A 126 -9.18 0.86 10.19
N PHE A 127 -8.16 1.67 10.46
CA PHE A 127 -7.19 1.42 11.52
C PHE A 127 -7.89 1.19 12.87
N GLU A 128 -8.89 2.01 13.21
CA GLU A 128 -9.70 1.84 14.41
C GLU A 128 -10.37 0.46 14.48
N THR A 129 -11.00 0.00 13.40
CA THR A 129 -11.65 -1.34 13.35
C THR A 129 -10.63 -2.47 13.51
N LEU A 130 -9.40 -2.25 13.05
CA LEU A 130 -8.29 -3.20 13.19
C LEU A 130 -7.57 -3.10 14.55
N GLY A 131 -7.95 -2.14 15.41
CA GLY A 131 -7.26 -1.88 16.67
C GLY A 131 -5.86 -1.29 16.49
N ILE A 132 -5.58 -0.67 15.36
CA ILE A 132 -4.31 -0.02 15.05
C ILE A 132 -4.41 1.43 15.52
N ASP A 133 -3.62 1.81 16.53
CA ASP A 133 -3.59 3.17 17.06
C ASP A 133 -2.82 4.12 16.13
N GLN A 134 -3.41 4.38 14.97
CA GLN A 134 -2.90 5.31 13.97
C GLN A 134 -4.03 6.13 13.38
N ILE A 135 -3.73 7.39 13.11
CA ILE A 135 -4.63 8.33 12.47
C ILE A 135 -4.46 8.18 10.94
N PRO A 136 -5.53 7.87 10.19
CA PRO A 136 -5.44 7.80 8.73
C PRO A 136 -5.20 9.19 8.13
N LYS A 137 -4.42 9.24 7.04
CA LYS A 137 -4.23 10.47 6.26
C LYS A 137 -5.53 10.91 5.59
N LEU A 138 -5.65 12.21 5.37
CA LEU A 138 -6.71 12.81 4.58
C LEU A 138 -6.44 12.55 3.08
N HIS A 139 -7.47 12.09 2.37
CA HIS A 139 -7.36 11.77 0.94
C HIS A 139 -7.08 13.03 0.11
N ILE A 140 -6.03 12.95 -0.72
CA ILE A 140 -5.63 14.01 -1.65
C ILE A 140 -6.37 13.76 -2.97
N GLY A 141 -7.63 14.20 -3.02
CA GLY A 141 -8.43 14.20 -4.23
C GLY A 141 -8.69 15.64 -4.72
N PRO A 142 -9.41 15.82 -5.83
CA PRO A 142 -9.84 17.14 -6.34
C PRO A 142 -10.77 17.95 -5.41
N ALA A 143 -10.79 17.70 -4.10
CA ALA A 143 -11.82 18.19 -3.19
C ALA A 143 -11.71 19.70 -2.89
N HIS A 144 -12.71 20.41 -3.40
CA HIS A 144 -13.04 21.84 -3.31
C HIS A 144 -13.19 22.48 -1.90
N HIS A 145 -12.74 21.84 -0.82
CA HIS A 145 -13.06 22.27 0.56
C HIS A 145 -11.84 22.72 1.38
N MET A 146 -10.62 22.44 0.91
CA MET A 146 -9.38 22.82 1.58
C MET A 146 -8.30 23.12 0.53
N PRO A 147 -7.54 24.21 0.64
CA PRO A 147 -6.37 24.43 -0.20
C PRO A 147 -5.40 23.25 -0.10
N ALA A 148 -4.81 22.84 -1.22
CA ALA A 148 -3.88 21.69 -1.26
C ALA A 148 -2.73 21.83 -0.24
N THR A 149 -2.25 23.05 -0.01
CA THR A 149 -1.21 23.36 0.97
C THR A 149 -1.63 23.09 2.42
N GLU A 150 -2.87 23.40 2.78
CA GLU A 150 -3.40 23.13 4.13
C GLU A 150 -3.61 21.63 4.34
N LEU A 151 -4.11 20.92 3.31
CA LEU A 151 -4.26 19.46 3.35
C LEU A 151 -2.91 18.76 3.52
N GLU A 152 -1.88 19.22 2.81
CA GLU A 152 -0.51 18.75 2.95
C GLU A 152 0.03 18.95 4.37
N ALA A 153 -0.17 20.13 4.95
CA ALA A 153 0.25 20.43 6.32
C ALA A 153 -0.42 19.50 7.34
N LYS A 154 -1.74 19.30 7.24
CA LYS A 154 -2.47 18.37 8.11
C LYS A 154 -2.00 16.93 7.97
N ASN A 155 -1.72 16.48 6.75
CA ASN A 155 -1.17 15.15 6.53
C ASN A 155 0.23 15.00 7.13
N LYS A 156 1.07 16.04 7.10
CA LYS A 156 2.38 16.03 7.79
C LYS A 156 2.22 15.96 9.32
N GLU A 157 1.31 16.72 9.89
CA GLU A 157 0.97 16.65 11.33
C GLU A 157 0.50 15.25 11.73
N ILE A 158 -0.39 14.65 10.96
CA ILE A 158 -0.87 13.28 11.17
C ILE A 158 0.29 12.27 11.14
N ILE A 159 1.22 12.39 10.19
CA ILE A 159 2.37 11.49 10.09
C ILE A 159 3.29 11.67 11.31
N ALA A 160 3.56 12.91 11.74
CA ALA A 160 4.38 13.18 12.92
C ALA A 160 3.74 12.62 14.21
N GLU A 161 2.43 12.80 14.38
CA GLU A 161 1.71 12.25 15.53
C GLU A 161 1.73 10.72 15.54
N ASN A 162 1.52 10.08 14.37
CA ASN A 162 1.64 8.63 14.26
C ASN A 162 3.06 8.15 14.57
N ALA A 163 4.10 8.85 14.11
CA ALA A 163 5.48 8.52 14.42
C ALA A 163 5.73 8.57 15.93
N LYS A 164 5.24 9.60 16.62
CA LYS A 164 5.31 9.70 18.09
C LYS A 164 4.66 8.50 18.79
N LYS A 165 3.46 8.10 18.36
CA LYS A 165 2.79 6.89 18.89
C LYS A 165 3.62 5.63 18.69
N ILE A 166 4.33 5.52 17.57
CA ILE A 166 5.20 4.38 17.27
C ILE A 166 6.48 4.41 18.12
N TYR A 167 7.05 5.59 18.39
CA TYR A 167 8.16 5.72 19.34
C TYR A 167 7.74 5.28 20.76
N GLU A 168 6.52 5.61 21.18
CA GLU A 168 5.97 5.22 22.49
C GLU A 168 5.56 3.73 22.52
N SER A 169 5.00 3.21 21.43
CA SER A 169 4.53 1.83 21.31
C SER A 169 4.85 1.26 19.92
N PRO A 170 6.07 0.73 19.72
CA PRO A 170 6.49 0.25 18.39
C PRO A 170 5.63 -0.91 17.88
N GLU A 171 5.03 -1.70 18.78
CA GLU A 171 4.20 -2.86 18.45
C GLU A 171 2.98 -2.53 17.58
N ILE A 172 2.58 -1.25 17.48
CA ILE A 172 1.60 -0.77 16.50
C ILE A 172 1.97 -1.22 15.07
N VAL A 173 3.28 -1.32 14.77
CA VAL A 173 3.81 -1.78 13.50
C VAL A 173 3.35 -3.19 13.15
N PHE A 174 3.15 -4.09 14.13
CA PHE A 174 2.63 -5.43 13.85
C PHE A 174 1.22 -5.40 13.29
N GLY A 175 0.39 -4.45 13.73
CA GLY A 175 -0.92 -4.21 13.13
C GLY A 175 -0.79 -3.95 11.64
N ARG A 176 0.17 -3.08 11.24
CA ARG A 176 0.42 -2.72 9.84
C ARG A 176 0.88 -3.89 8.98
N ILE A 177 1.78 -4.70 9.52
CA ILE A 177 2.32 -5.86 8.79
C ILE A 177 1.24 -6.92 8.67
N SER A 178 0.62 -7.30 9.78
CA SER A 178 -0.25 -8.48 9.88
C SER A 178 -1.53 -8.40 9.05
N TYR A 179 -2.04 -7.19 8.74
CA TYR A 179 -3.20 -7.06 7.86
C TYR A 179 -2.87 -7.28 6.38
N THR A 180 -1.62 -7.03 5.96
CA THR A 180 -1.18 -7.27 4.57
C THR A 180 -0.47 -8.61 4.40
N LYS A 181 0.26 -9.05 5.43
CA LYS A 181 1.09 -10.25 5.41
C LYS A 181 0.77 -11.12 6.63
N PRO A 182 0.19 -12.32 6.44
CA PRO A 182 -0.15 -13.23 7.53
C PRO A 182 1.08 -13.77 8.28
N VAL A 183 2.17 -13.91 7.53
CA VAL A 183 3.48 -14.37 7.94
C VAL A 183 4.48 -13.40 7.34
N PHE A 184 5.47 -12.99 8.12
CA PHE A 184 6.39 -11.91 7.76
C PHE A 184 7.81 -12.17 8.24
N THR A 185 8.79 -11.57 7.59
CA THR A 185 10.21 -11.73 7.93
C THR A 185 10.74 -10.62 8.85
N LYS A 186 11.99 -10.76 9.29
CA LYS A 186 12.73 -9.69 9.96
C LYS A 186 12.84 -8.42 9.13
N GLU A 187 13.02 -8.57 7.81
CA GLU A 187 13.08 -7.47 6.86
C GLU A 187 11.72 -6.80 6.70
N ASP A 188 10.61 -7.55 6.75
CA ASP A 188 9.27 -6.97 6.72
C ASP A 188 8.99 -6.09 7.95
N ILE A 189 9.48 -6.51 9.13
CA ILE A 189 9.42 -5.69 10.35
C ILE A 189 10.23 -4.41 10.17
N ALA A 190 11.43 -4.51 9.63
CA ALA A 190 12.30 -3.36 9.38
C ALA A 190 11.65 -2.37 8.40
N ILE A 191 11.16 -2.86 7.26
CA ILE A 191 10.44 -2.06 6.25
C ILE A 191 9.25 -1.34 6.88
N ALA A 192 8.43 -2.06 7.63
CA ALA A 192 7.22 -1.49 8.20
C ALA A 192 7.52 -0.46 9.29
N LEU A 193 8.60 -0.64 10.06
CA LEU A 193 9.09 0.34 11.02
C LEU A 193 9.68 1.57 10.30
N SER A 194 10.44 1.39 9.22
CA SER A 194 10.98 2.49 8.42
C SER A 194 9.85 3.32 7.80
N ASP A 195 8.86 2.67 7.18
CA ASP A 195 7.68 3.33 6.63
C ASP A 195 6.88 4.06 7.73
N ALA A 196 6.82 3.49 8.92
CA ALA A 196 6.14 4.08 10.07
C ALA A 196 6.83 5.37 10.57
N LEU A 197 8.16 5.37 10.62
CA LEU A 197 8.94 6.46 11.21
C LEU A 197 9.33 7.53 10.18
N MET A 198 9.66 7.16 8.94
CA MET A 198 10.40 8.04 8.01
C MET A 198 9.55 8.61 6.87
N VAL A 199 8.26 8.27 6.75
CA VAL A 199 7.40 8.80 5.68
C VAL A 199 7.27 10.33 5.68
N HIS A 200 7.54 11.01 6.81
CA HIS A 200 7.55 12.48 6.88
C HIS A 200 8.84 13.12 6.35
N LEU A 201 9.91 12.34 6.14
CA LEU A 201 11.20 12.83 5.65
C LEU A 201 11.25 12.93 4.12
N VAL A 202 10.25 12.40 3.42
CA VAL A 202 10.11 12.49 1.96
C VAL A 202 9.81 13.95 1.57
N SER A 203 10.67 14.55 0.76
CA SER A 203 10.56 15.96 0.37
C SER A 203 9.56 16.14 -0.78
N LYS A 204 9.13 17.39 -1.02
CA LYS A 204 8.23 17.72 -2.13
C LYS A 204 9.02 17.87 -3.43
N GLY A 205 8.57 17.23 -4.51
CA GLY A 205 9.15 17.35 -5.85
C GLY A 205 10.17 16.28 -6.21
N SER A 206 10.49 15.39 -5.27
CA SER A 206 11.20 14.15 -5.50
C SER A 206 10.26 13.06 -6.00
N ASP A 207 10.84 12.04 -6.61
CA ASP A 207 10.14 10.79 -6.92
C ASP A 207 9.83 10.09 -5.57
N ILE A 208 8.61 10.29 -5.07
CA ILE A 208 8.14 9.78 -3.76
C ILE A 208 8.37 8.26 -3.66
N ALA A 209 8.20 7.52 -4.76
CA ALA A 209 8.41 6.09 -4.79
C ALA A 209 9.89 5.74 -4.54
N LYS A 210 10.81 6.45 -5.20
CA LYS A 210 12.26 6.29 -5.00
C LYS A 210 12.70 6.66 -3.58
N GLU A 211 12.18 7.75 -3.02
CA GLU A 211 12.54 8.14 -1.64
C GLU A 211 12.01 7.14 -0.60
N GLN A 212 10.79 6.64 -0.78
CA GLN A 212 10.27 5.54 0.04
C GLN A 212 11.11 4.27 -0.11
N GLU A 213 11.54 3.94 -1.32
CA GLU A 213 12.40 2.79 -1.55
C GLU A 213 13.77 2.96 -0.89
N ALA A 214 14.37 4.16 -0.96
CA ALA A 214 15.61 4.48 -0.29
C ALA A 214 15.50 4.35 1.24
N ILE A 215 14.40 4.84 1.83
CA ILE A 215 14.09 4.69 3.26
C ILE A 215 14.00 3.21 3.66
N ARG A 216 13.29 2.41 2.87
CA ARG A 216 13.15 0.96 3.11
C ARG A 216 14.49 0.24 2.95
N ALA A 217 15.30 0.62 1.96
CA ALA A 217 16.63 0.07 1.74
C ALA A 217 17.57 0.40 2.90
N PHE A 218 17.52 1.63 3.42
CA PHE A 218 18.29 2.05 4.59
C PHE A 218 17.95 1.21 5.83
N GLY A 219 16.66 1.07 6.18
CA GLY A 219 16.24 0.25 7.31
C GLY A 219 16.64 -1.23 7.18
N LYS A 220 16.53 -1.79 5.96
CA LYS A 220 17.05 -3.14 5.67
C LYS A 220 18.57 -3.23 5.88
N GLY A 221 19.32 -2.24 5.41
CA GLY A 221 20.77 -2.17 5.55
C GLY A 221 21.21 -2.24 7.01
N LEU A 222 20.60 -1.41 7.87
CA LEU A 222 20.91 -1.36 9.30
C LEU A 222 20.73 -2.71 10.00
N VAL A 223 19.71 -3.48 9.62
CA VAL A 223 19.44 -4.80 10.21
C VAL A 223 20.39 -5.87 9.68
N ASN A 224 20.74 -5.82 8.40
CA ASN A 224 21.66 -6.78 7.79
C ASN A 224 23.09 -6.65 8.34
N GLU A 225 23.52 -5.42 8.67
CA GLU A 225 24.82 -5.17 9.31
C GLU A 225 24.88 -5.79 10.72
N GLN A 226 23.80 -5.75 11.51
CA GLN A 226 23.72 -6.45 12.81
C GLN A 226 23.76 -7.99 12.68
N ALA A 227 23.29 -8.56 11.57
CA ALA A 227 23.35 -10.00 11.32
C ALA A 227 24.73 -10.47 10.80
N GLY A 228 25.58 -9.53 10.37
CA GLY A 228 26.89 -9.78 9.77
C GLY A 228 28.09 -9.77 10.73
N ASP A 229 27.88 -9.55 12.03
CA ASP A 229 28.95 -9.34 13.01
C ASP A 229 29.65 -10.64 13.47
N GLY A 230 29.90 -11.53 12.50
CA GLY A 230 30.78 -12.69 12.62
C GLY A 230 32.11 -12.55 11.88
N ASN A 231 32.38 -11.42 11.19
CA ASN A 231 33.67 -11.20 10.54
C ASN A 231 33.94 -9.72 10.22
N THR A 232 34.17 -8.91 11.26
CA THR A 232 34.48 -7.48 11.11
C THR A 232 35.85 -7.17 11.71
N GLU A 233 36.92 -7.58 11.03
CA GLU A 233 38.21 -6.89 11.14
C GLU A 233 38.72 -6.56 9.74
N GLN A 234 39.22 -5.33 9.61
CA GLN A 234 39.82 -4.71 8.43
C GLN A 234 38.83 -4.00 7.48
N ASN A 235 38.45 -2.78 7.87
CA ASN A 235 38.69 -1.60 7.03
C ASN A 235 38.35 -0.31 7.80
N ILE A 236 39.18 -0.01 8.80
CA ILE A 236 39.42 1.36 9.24
C ILE A 236 40.92 1.49 9.35
N VAL A 237 41.56 2.03 8.33
CA VAL A 237 42.64 3.05 8.34
C VAL A 237 43.12 3.13 6.89
N ASN A 238 42.96 4.28 6.24
CA ASN A 238 44.02 4.94 5.45
C ASN A 238 43.39 6.06 4.62
N ASP A 239 43.31 7.25 5.21
CA ASP A 239 43.41 8.49 4.44
C ASP A 239 44.25 9.49 5.23
N ALA A 240 45.57 9.36 5.06
CA ALA A 240 46.51 10.43 5.33
C ALA A 240 47.76 10.26 4.44
N VAL A 241 48.07 11.34 3.72
CA VAL A 241 49.36 11.68 3.10
C VAL A 241 49.62 11.17 1.67
N GLY A 242 49.31 12.04 0.69
CA GLY A 242 50.34 12.83 -0.01
C GLY A 242 51.11 12.23 -1.20
N THR A 243 50.95 12.92 -2.34
CA THR A 243 51.99 13.34 -3.32
C THR A 243 52.31 12.44 -4.54
N ALA A 244 51.98 13.01 -5.72
CA ALA A 244 52.68 13.03 -7.03
C ALA A 244 53.30 11.75 -7.65
N ALA A 245 52.81 11.39 -8.86
CA ALA A 245 53.53 11.48 -10.15
C ALA A 245 53.14 10.37 -11.15
N GLY A 246 52.75 10.77 -12.37
CA GLY A 246 53.24 10.19 -13.64
C GLY A 246 52.75 8.82 -14.14
N GLY A 247 51.86 8.86 -15.14
CA GLY A 247 52.04 8.15 -16.42
C GLY A 247 51.55 6.71 -16.57
N GLY A 248 50.84 6.44 -17.67
CA GLY A 248 50.72 5.11 -18.27
C GLY A 248 49.28 4.66 -18.54
N ALA A 249 48.92 4.57 -19.82
CA ALA A 249 47.65 4.08 -20.32
C ALA A 249 47.51 2.55 -20.18
N GLU A 250 46.28 2.04 -20.00
CA GLU A 250 45.54 1.23 -20.98
C GLU A 250 44.26 0.61 -20.39
N ASN A 251 43.17 0.79 -21.14
CA ASN A 251 41.92 0.03 -21.25
C ASN A 251 41.48 -0.92 -20.12
N THR A 252 40.25 -0.71 -19.63
CA THR A 252 39.10 -1.59 -19.93
C THR A 252 37.79 -0.94 -19.49
N ASP A 253 36.85 -0.93 -20.42
CA ASP A 253 35.49 -0.42 -20.31
C ASP A 253 34.64 -1.33 -19.41
N SER A 254 34.21 -0.81 -18.26
CA SER A 254 33.00 -1.24 -17.54
C SER A 254 32.76 -0.33 -16.33
N SER A 255 31.98 0.74 -16.52
CA SER A 255 31.45 1.52 -15.40
C SER A 255 29.95 1.73 -15.58
N GLN A 256 29.17 0.72 -15.15
CA GLN A 256 27.86 0.99 -14.57
C GLN A 256 28.11 1.80 -13.29
N VAL A 257 28.03 3.12 -13.43
CA VAL A 257 28.03 4.07 -12.34
C VAL A 257 26.80 3.76 -11.47
N LYS A 258 27.03 3.22 -10.27
CA LYS A 258 26.08 3.29 -9.17
C LYS A 258 25.87 4.77 -8.87
N GLU A 259 24.82 5.37 -9.44
CA GLU A 259 24.32 6.66 -8.97
C GLU A 259 23.73 6.47 -7.58
N THR A 260 24.58 6.58 -6.56
CA THR A 260 24.14 6.91 -5.21
C THR A 260 23.63 8.35 -5.24
N THR A 261 22.32 8.50 -5.33
CA THR A 261 21.65 9.79 -5.10
C THR A 261 21.87 10.19 -3.64
N ASN A 262 22.95 10.90 -3.36
CA ASN A 262 23.25 11.44 -2.04
C ASN A 262 22.22 12.53 -1.72
N ASN A 263 21.22 12.18 -0.90
CA ASN A 263 20.31 13.15 -0.31
C ASN A 263 20.91 13.62 1.03
N PRO A 264 21.43 14.87 1.13
CA PRO A 264 22.14 15.35 2.31
C PRO A 264 21.24 15.47 3.57
N ALA A 265 19.91 15.44 3.42
CA ALA A 265 18.99 15.36 4.55
C ALA A 265 19.01 13.98 5.24
N ILE A 266 19.44 12.92 4.54
CA ILE A 266 19.50 11.56 5.07
C ILE A 266 20.80 11.36 5.88
N GLU A 267 21.94 11.88 5.41
CA GLU A 267 23.26 11.63 6.03
C GLU A 267 23.41 12.10 7.50
N HIS A 268 22.89 13.27 7.85
CA HIS A 268 23.06 13.83 9.20
C HIS A 268 21.98 13.37 10.20
N LEU A 269 20.85 12.87 9.70
CA LEU A 269 19.83 12.16 10.49
C LEU A 269 20.26 10.70 10.78
N ASN A 270 21.11 10.10 9.95
CA ASN A 270 21.37 8.65 9.95
C ASN A 270 21.87 8.06 11.27
N LYS A 271 22.64 8.80 12.09
CA LYS A 271 23.21 8.20 13.31
C LYS A 271 22.19 8.09 14.44
N GLU A 272 21.57 9.21 14.84
CA GLU A 272 20.59 9.23 15.93
C GLU A 272 19.30 8.48 15.53
N TYR A 273 18.83 8.68 14.29
CA TYR A 273 17.69 7.90 13.78
C TYR A 273 18.04 6.42 13.63
N GLY A 274 19.27 6.08 13.23
CA GLY A 274 19.72 4.70 13.13
C GLY A 274 19.75 4.01 14.48
N GLU A 275 20.28 4.68 15.51
CA GLU A 275 20.32 4.17 16.89
C GLU A 275 18.90 3.94 17.45
N GLU A 276 18.02 4.93 17.34
CA GLU A 276 16.62 4.79 17.79
C GLU A 276 15.84 3.76 16.97
N PHE A 277 16.04 3.71 15.65
CA PHE A 277 15.44 2.69 14.79
C PHE A 277 15.86 1.29 15.24
N LEU A 278 17.17 1.06 15.45
CA LEU A 278 17.68 -0.23 15.90
C LEU A 278 17.18 -0.59 17.30
N ARG A 279 17.03 0.39 18.19
CA ARG A 279 16.44 0.20 19.53
C ARG A 279 15.00 -0.30 19.43
N LEU A 280 14.15 0.40 18.68
CA LEU A 280 12.74 0.02 18.48
C LEU A 280 12.61 -1.30 17.71
N TYR A 281 13.46 -1.52 16.71
CA TYR A 281 13.49 -2.75 15.93
C TYR A 281 13.81 -3.97 16.81
N ASN A 282 14.85 -3.87 17.65
CA ASN A 282 15.20 -4.93 18.57
C ASN A 282 14.11 -5.17 19.62
N GLN A 283 13.44 -4.12 20.09
CA GLN A 283 12.27 -4.24 20.95
C GLN A 283 11.13 -5.03 20.28
N LEU A 284 10.88 -4.80 18.98
CA LEU A 284 9.88 -5.55 18.21
C LEU A 284 10.26 -7.04 18.10
N LEU A 285 11.53 -7.35 17.81
CA LEU A 285 11.97 -8.75 17.64
C LEU A 285 11.82 -9.60 18.91
N VAL A 286 11.80 -8.98 20.09
CA VAL A 286 11.61 -9.68 21.38
C VAL A 286 10.21 -9.51 21.96
N SER A 287 9.28 -8.89 21.21
CA SER A 287 7.90 -8.70 21.65
C SER A 287 7.19 -10.04 21.83
N ASP A 288 6.39 -10.14 22.89
CA ASP A 288 5.56 -11.31 23.20
C ASP A 288 4.34 -11.45 22.27
N LYS A 289 4.07 -10.44 21.42
CA LYS A 289 2.97 -10.41 20.45
C LYS A 289 3.28 -11.19 19.17
N ILE A 290 4.54 -11.48 18.89
CA ILE A 290 4.96 -12.28 17.74
C ILE A 290 5.47 -13.65 18.16
N GLU A 291 5.37 -14.62 17.26
CA GLU A 291 5.88 -15.97 17.46
C GLU A 291 6.73 -16.37 16.25
N LEU A 292 7.87 -16.98 16.54
CA LEU A 292 8.75 -17.58 15.54
C LEU A 292 8.03 -18.78 14.92
N MET A 293 7.97 -18.84 13.60
CA MET A 293 7.41 -20.01 12.91
C MET A 293 8.52 -21.03 12.64
N ASP A 294 8.19 -22.32 12.74
CA ASP A 294 9.12 -23.41 12.44
C ASP A 294 9.52 -23.44 10.95
N GLN A 295 8.67 -22.84 10.10
CA GLN A 295 8.87 -22.77 8.66
C GLN A 295 9.78 -21.61 8.28
N LYS A 296 10.55 -21.82 7.22
CA LYS A 296 11.32 -20.77 6.53
C LYS A 296 10.66 -20.48 5.19
N ASP A 297 10.90 -19.30 4.65
CA ASP A 297 10.45 -19.00 3.30
C ASP A 297 11.29 -19.74 2.24
N LEU A 298 10.95 -19.57 0.96
CA LEU A 298 11.66 -20.17 -0.17
C LEU A 298 13.14 -19.73 -0.26
N MET A 299 13.52 -18.66 0.43
CA MET A 299 14.88 -18.13 0.49
C MET A 299 15.61 -18.53 1.79
N GLY A 300 15.00 -19.38 2.63
CA GLY A 300 15.57 -19.82 3.90
C GLY A 300 15.51 -18.79 5.03
N ARG A 301 14.76 -17.69 4.85
CA ARG A 301 14.57 -16.64 5.87
C ARG A 301 13.60 -17.11 6.94
N THR A 302 13.89 -16.68 8.16
CA THR A 302 13.07 -16.93 9.33
C THR A 302 11.73 -16.19 9.22
N LEU A 303 10.66 -16.90 9.58
CA LEU A 303 9.29 -16.39 9.52
C LEU A 303 8.75 -16.12 10.92
N TYR A 304 7.93 -15.07 11.02
CA TYR A 304 7.21 -14.67 12.21
C TYR A 304 5.73 -14.52 11.88
N SER A 305 4.87 -14.73 12.87
CA SER A 305 3.45 -14.35 12.79
C SER A 305 2.98 -13.77 14.11
N LEU A 306 1.79 -13.18 14.13
CA LEU A 306 1.16 -12.78 15.38
C LEU A 306 0.85 -14.01 16.22
N LYS A 307 1.25 -13.98 17.49
CA LYS A 307 0.97 -15.06 18.45
C LYS A 307 -0.52 -15.34 18.59
N SER A 308 -1.37 -14.31 18.52
CA SER A 308 -2.82 -14.46 18.51
C SER A 308 -3.33 -15.30 17.35
N ARG A 309 -2.71 -15.17 16.17
CA ARG A 309 -3.04 -15.95 14.97
C ARG A 309 -2.56 -17.40 15.10
N VAL A 310 -1.31 -17.60 15.50
CA VAL A 310 -0.75 -18.95 15.70
C VAL A 310 -1.60 -19.74 16.70
N ASN A 311 -2.01 -19.09 17.80
CA ASN A 311 -2.90 -19.69 18.78
C ASN A 311 -4.28 -20.05 18.20
N LEU A 312 -4.82 -19.24 17.29
CA LEU A 312 -6.09 -19.53 16.63
C LEU A 312 -5.95 -20.76 15.72
N GLU A 313 -4.91 -20.82 14.90
CA GLU A 313 -4.65 -21.94 13.99
C GLU A 313 -4.43 -23.25 14.77
N ARG A 314 -3.66 -23.22 15.87
CA ARG A 314 -3.46 -24.38 16.75
C ARG A 314 -4.78 -24.92 17.33
N ARG A 315 -5.75 -24.05 17.64
CA ARG A 315 -7.08 -24.47 18.13
C ARG A 315 -7.88 -25.24 17.08
N TYR A 316 -7.76 -24.84 15.81
CA TYR A 316 -8.47 -25.52 14.71
C TYR A 316 -7.82 -26.83 14.29
N VAL A 317 -6.51 -26.97 14.41
CA VAL A 317 -5.79 -28.22 14.09
C VAL A 317 -5.94 -29.27 15.21
N SER A 318 -6.19 -28.83 16.44
CA SER A 318 -6.34 -29.71 17.62
C SER A 318 -7.80 -30.14 17.91
N ALA A 319 -8.75 -29.76 17.06
CA ALA A 319 -10.18 -30.05 17.18
C ALA A 319 -10.62 -31.02 16.09
#